data_AF-A0A7C2PL58-F1
#
_entry.id   AF-A0A7C2PL58-F1
#
_cell.length_a   1.000
_cell.length_b   1.000
_cell.length_c   1.000
_cell.angle_alpha   90.00
_cell.angle_beta   90.00
_cell.angle_gamma   90.00
#
_symmetry.space_group_name_H-M   'P 1'
#
loop_
_entity.id
_entity.type
_entity.pdbx_description
1 polymer ?
#
loop_
_entity_poly.entity_id
_entity_poly.type
_entity_poly.pdbx_seq_one_letter_code
_entity_poly.pdbx_strand_id
1 'polypeptide(L)'
;MTTPINTDHLQNTLRALETAYSMYQRAVEEQEPTTQEVLRMAIIKGFELAQEVSFRLIRRRLRDFGYGIRRLEATPVRELLRLAAQHSLLSIPEVERWFTYRDNRNSTAHDYGDAFVQQTLTLLPDFIRDAYALAERLRTGKTIVEDDL
;
A
#
# COMPACT_ATOMS: atom_id res chain seq x y z
N MET A 1 -25.35 -5.69 7.04
CA MET A 1 -24.35 -4.97 7.87
C MET A 1 -23.01 -5.63 7.64
N THR A 2 -22.01 -4.89 7.21
CA THR A 2 -20.68 -5.46 6.96
C THR A 2 -19.85 -5.47 8.23
N THR A 3 -19.18 -6.57 8.53
CA THR A 3 -18.41 -6.73 9.77
C THR A 3 -17.15 -5.86 9.75
N PRO A 4 -16.86 -5.12 10.83
CA PRO A 4 -15.62 -4.35 10.93
C PRO A 4 -14.39 -5.26 10.77
N ILE A 5 -13.44 -4.85 9.92
CA ILE A 5 -12.16 -5.53 9.77
C ILE A 5 -11.13 -4.81 10.65
N ASN A 6 -10.36 -5.56 11.45
CA ASN A 6 -9.23 -4.99 12.17
C ASN A 6 -8.13 -4.58 11.17
N THR A 7 -7.76 -3.30 11.20
CA THR A 7 -6.72 -2.69 10.35
C THR A 7 -5.51 -2.20 11.14
N ASP A 8 -5.41 -2.53 12.43
CA ASP A 8 -4.39 -2.00 13.35
C ASP A 8 -2.98 -2.33 12.88
N HIS A 9 -2.78 -3.54 12.35
CA HIS A 9 -1.49 -3.94 11.81
C HIS A 9 -1.07 -3.04 10.64
N LEU A 10 -1.98 -2.75 9.70
CA LEU A 10 -1.70 -1.85 8.58
C LEU A 10 -1.40 -0.44 9.08
N GLN A 11 -2.22 0.09 9.98
CA GLN A 11 -2.02 1.44 10.55
C GLN A 11 -0.69 1.56 11.30
N ASN A 12 -0.31 0.54 12.06
CA ASN A 12 0.98 0.51 12.77
C ASN A 12 2.16 0.44 11.79
N THR A 13 2.05 -0.36 10.72
CA THR A 13 3.07 -0.38 9.65
C THR A 13 3.19 0.98 8.95
N LEU A 14 2.06 1.64 8.64
CA LEU A 14 2.07 2.96 8.01
C LEU A 14 2.70 4.03 8.91
N ARG A 15 2.41 4.02 10.21
CA ARG A 15 3.04 4.94 11.19
C ARG A 15 4.55 4.73 11.30
N ALA A 16 5.00 3.47 11.27
CA ALA A 16 6.43 3.15 11.26
C ALA A 16 7.09 3.63 9.96
N LEU A 17 6.41 3.46 8.81
CA LEU A 17 6.88 3.90 7.51
C LEU A 17 7.00 5.43 7.41
N GLU A 18 6.01 6.16 7.92
CA GLU A 18 6.02 7.63 8.01
C GLU A 18 7.15 8.15 8.90
N THR A 19 7.36 7.50 10.05
CA THR A 19 8.51 7.79 10.94
C THR A 19 9.84 7.56 10.21
N ALA A 20 10.01 6.41 9.56
CA ALA A 20 11.23 6.07 8.84
C ALA A 20 11.51 7.07 7.70
N TYR A 21 10.47 7.50 6.98
CA TYR A 21 10.60 8.50 5.93
C TYR A 21 11.02 9.86 6.47
N SER A 22 10.39 10.31 7.56
CA SER A 22 10.74 11.58 8.21
C SER A 22 12.20 11.57 8.71
N MET A 23 12.63 10.46 9.32
CA MET A 23 14.03 10.27 9.74
C MET A 23 14.98 10.26 8.53
N TYR A 24 14.57 9.67 7.41
CA TYR A 24 15.39 9.61 6.21
C TYR A 24 15.62 11.02 5.64
N GLN A 25 14.56 11.84 5.57
CA GLN A 25 14.67 13.23 5.11
C GLN A 25 15.65 14.03 5.97
N ARG A 26 15.58 13.88 7.30
CA ARG A 26 16.54 14.51 8.21
C ARG A 26 17.98 14.01 8.00
N ALA A 27 18.18 12.71 7.85
CA ALA A 27 19.50 12.14 7.59
C ALA A 27 20.09 12.61 6.24
N VAL A 28 19.25 12.97 5.27
CA VAL A 28 19.67 13.62 4.02
C VAL A 28 20.17 15.04 4.28
N GLU A 29 19.41 15.84 5.04
CA GLU A 29 19.78 17.22 5.42
C GLU A 29 21.07 17.26 6.25
N GLU A 30 21.22 16.34 7.19
CA GLU A 30 22.36 16.19 8.10
C GLU A 30 23.57 15.49 7.44
N GLN A 31 23.43 15.05 6.17
CA GLN A 31 24.46 14.34 5.40
C GLN A 31 25.01 13.08 6.11
N GLU A 32 24.11 12.26 6.66
CA GLU A 32 24.44 10.99 7.32
C GLU A 32 24.23 9.76 6.40
N PRO A 33 25.20 9.40 5.54
CA PRO A 33 25.01 8.35 4.53
C PRO A 33 24.69 6.97 5.12
N THR A 34 25.32 6.61 6.25
CA THR A 34 25.05 5.33 6.93
C THR A 34 23.62 5.26 7.44
N THR A 35 23.13 6.34 8.05
CA THR A 35 21.74 6.44 8.53
C THR A 35 20.77 6.39 7.35
N GLN A 36 21.07 7.08 6.24
CA GLN A 36 20.29 7.04 5.01
C GLN A 36 20.17 5.61 4.46
N GLU A 37 21.26 4.85 4.40
CA GLU A 37 21.27 3.46 3.89
C GLU A 37 20.39 2.54 4.74
N VAL A 38 20.53 2.58 6.06
CA VAL A 38 19.71 1.79 6.99
C VAL A 38 18.23 2.15 6.85
N LEU A 39 17.90 3.44 6.75
CA LEU A 39 16.52 3.89 6.62
C LEU A 39 15.92 3.54 5.26
N ARG A 40 16.69 3.55 4.16
CA ARG A 40 16.24 3.08 2.84
C ARG A 40 15.79 1.62 2.89
N MET A 41 16.58 0.74 3.53
CA MET A 41 16.22 -0.67 3.71
C MET A 41 14.92 -0.81 4.52
N ALA A 42 14.80 -0.05 5.62
CA ALA A 42 13.60 -0.05 6.45
C ALA A 42 12.36 0.44 5.70
N ILE A 43 12.48 1.50 4.90
CA ILE A 43 11.41 2.07 4.08
C ILE A 43 10.95 1.07 3.03
N ILE A 44 11.88 0.46 2.30
CA ILE A 44 11.56 -0.56 1.30
C ILE A 44 10.80 -1.70 1.96
N LYS A 45 11.30 -2.25 3.05
CA LYS A 45 10.64 -3.37 3.73
C LYS A 45 9.28 -2.99 4.30
N GLY A 46 9.14 -1.78 4.84
CA GLY A 46 7.87 -1.26 5.34
C GLY A 46 6.85 -1.05 4.22
N PHE A 47 7.27 -0.50 3.08
CA PHE A 47 6.44 -0.32 1.88
C PHE A 47 5.95 -1.67 1.34
N GLU A 48 6.86 -2.64 1.24
CA GLU A 48 6.54 -4.02 0.85
C GLU A 48 5.49 -4.67 1.75
N LEU A 49 5.68 -4.56 3.07
CA LEU A 49 4.79 -5.12 4.09
C LEU A 49 3.42 -4.43 4.05
N ALA A 50 3.38 -3.10 3.97
CA ALA A 50 2.14 -2.34 3.90
C ALA A 50 1.29 -2.74 2.69
N GLN A 51 1.90 -2.97 1.52
CA GLN A 51 1.20 -3.50 0.34
C GLN A 51 0.64 -4.90 0.59
N GLU A 52 1.45 -5.81 1.14
CA GLU A 52 1.02 -7.18 1.42
C GLU A 52 -0.20 -7.20 2.36
N VAL A 53 -0.12 -6.45 3.45
CA VAL A 53 -1.20 -6.32 4.44
C VAL A 53 -2.44 -5.71 3.79
N SER A 54 -2.28 -4.66 2.97
CA SER A 54 -3.38 -4.02 2.24
C SER A 54 -4.11 -5.02 1.34
N PHE A 55 -3.39 -5.79 0.51
CA PHE A 55 -4.01 -6.77 -0.38
C PHE A 55 -4.67 -7.92 0.39
N ARG A 56 -4.09 -8.33 1.52
CA ARG A 56 -4.71 -9.31 2.42
C ARG A 56 -6.04 -8.81 2.98
N LEU A 57 -6.11 -7.55 3.40
CA LEU A 57 -7.33 -6.93 3.92
C LEU A 57 -8.38 -6.71 2.83
N ILE A 58 -7.98 -6.32 1.60
CA ILE A 58 -8.88 -6.25 0.44
C ILE A 58 -9.51 -7.62 0.17
N ARG A 59 -8.72 -8.70 0.12
CA ARG A 59 -9.25 -10.06 -0.03
C ARG A 59 -10.26 -10.38 1.07
N ARG A 60 -9.95 -10.07 2.32
CA ARG A 60 -10.87 -10.29 3.44
C ARG A 60 -12.19 -9.54 3.24
N ARG A 61 -12.13 -8.29 2.79
CA ARG A 61 -13.30 -7.45 2.54
C ARG A 61 -14.14 -7.96 1.37
N LEU A 62 -13.51 -8.43 0.30
CA LEU A 62 -14.21 -8.99 -0.85
C LEU A 62 -15.07 -10.22 -0.48
N ARG A 63 -14.77 -10.92 0.61
CA ARG A 63 -15.62 -12.04 1.07
C ARG A 63 -17.04 -11.60 1.42
N ASP A 64 -17.23 -10.36 1.87
CA ASP A 64 -18.56 -9.81 2.18
C ASP A 64 -19.44 -9.68 0.91
N PHE A 65 -18.83 -9.70 -0.28
CA PHE A 65 -19.50 -9.64 -1.59
C PHE A 65 -19.68 -11.02 -2.23
N GLY A 66 -19.51 -12.11 -1.47
CA GLY A 66 -19.75 -13.48 -1.93
C GLY A 66 -18.56 -14.17 -2.60
N TYR A 67 -17.38 -13.55 -2.64
CA TYR A 67 -16.19 -14.21 -3.18
C TYR A 67 -15.65 -15.28 -2.24
N GLY A 68 -15.46 -16.50 -2.75
CA GLY A 68 -14.86 -17.61 -2.00
C GLY A 68 -13.35 -17.43 -1.74
N ILE A 69 -12.89 -17.93 -0.59
CA ILE A 69 -11.48 -17.79 -0.14
C ILE A 69 -10.50 -18.31 -1.20
N ARG A 70 -10.69 -19.53 -1.71
CA ARG A 70 -9.78 -20.14 -2.69
C ARG A 70 -9.65 -19.31 -3.97
N ARG A 71 -10.75 -18.71 -4.43
CA ARG A 71 -10.76 -17.85 -5.62
C ARG A 71 -9.93 -16.58 -5.37
N LEU A 72 -10.12 -15.93 -4.22
CA LEU A 72 -9.42 -14.70 -3.87
C LEU A 72 -7.91 -14.91 -3.66
N GLU A 73 -7.50 -16.03 -3.07
CA GLU A 73 -6.08 -16.37 -2.91
C GLU A 73 -5.41 -16.65 -4.27
N ALA A 74 -6.12 -17.28 -5.22
CA ALA A 74 -5.63 -17.50 -6.58
C ALA A 74 -5.72 -16.25 -7.49
N THR A 75 -6.35 -15.17 -7.02
CA THR A 75 -6.55 -13.96 -7.84
C THR A 75 -5.27 -13.12 -7.87
N PRO A 76 -4.72 -12.81 -9.06
CA PRO A 76 -3.58 -11.91 -9.20
C PRO A 76 -3.89 -10.52 -8.64
N VAL A 77 -2.88 -9.83 -8.07
CA VAL A 77 -3.11 -8.54 -7.40
C VAL A 77 -3.73 -7.48 -8.31
N ARG A 78 -3.34 -7.41 -9.60
CA ARG A 78 -3.97 -6.47 -10.54
C ARG A 78 -5.47 -6.71 -10.67
N GLU A 79 -5.87 -7.97 -10.73
CA GLU A 79 -7.28 -8.33 -10.80
C GLU A 79 -7.98 -8.09 -9.47
N LEU A 80 -7.32 -8.39 -8.34
CA LEU A 80 -7.83 -8.11 -7.00
C LEU A 80 -8.19 -6.63 -6.82
N LEU A 81 -7.34 -5.72 -7.31
CA LEU A 81 -7.58 -4.27 -7.25
C LEU A 81 -8.75 -3.85 -8.15
N ARG A 82 -8.92 -4.46 -9.32
CA ARG A 82 -10.10 -4.23 -10.17
C ARG A 82 -11.39 -4.73 -9.50
N LEU A 83 -11.36 -5.91 -8.87
CA LEU A 83 -12.49 -6.41 -8.08
C LEU A 83 -12.83 -5.45 -6.92
N ALA A 84 -11.82 -4.87 -6.28
CA ALA A 84 -12.03 -3.87 -5.24
C ALA A 84 -12.75 -2.62 -5.79
N ALA A 85 -12.39 -2.17 -6.99
CA ALA A 85 -13.09 -1.05 -7.64
C ALA A 85 -14.52 -1.38 -8.08
N GLN A 86 -14.77 -2.60 -8.58
CA GLN A 86 -16.14 -3.04 -8.91
C GLN A 86 -17.11 -2.99 -7.71
N HIS A 87 -16.57 -3.07 -6.50
CA HIS A 87 -17.33 -3.00 -5.25
C HIS A 87 -17.12 -1.66 -4.51
N SER A 88 -16.64 -0.64 -5.22
CA SER A 88 -16.42 0.72 -4.73
C SER A 88 -15.54 0.79 -3.47
N LEU A 89 -14.65 -0.18 -3.26
CA LEU A 89 -13.62 -0.13 -2.22
C LEU A 89 -12.42 0.74 -2.62
N LEU A 90 -12.22 0.89 -3.93
CA LEU A 90 -11.25 1.77 -4.58
C LEU A 90 -11.92 2.48 -5.76
N SER A 91 -11.52 3.71 -6.05
CA SER A 91 -11.90 4.37 -7.31
C SER A 91 -10.99 3.93 -8.46
N ILE A 92 -11.37 4.25 -9.70
CA ILE A 92 -10.51 3.97 -10.87
C ILE A 92 -9.15 4.68 -10.74
N PRO A 93 -9.08 5.99 -10.40
CA PRO A 93 -7.80 6.66 -10.16
C PRO A 93 -6.97 6.03 -9.04
N GLU A 94 -7.60 5.52 -7.98
CA GLU A 94 -6.89 4.81 -6.92
C GLU A 94 -6.30 3.50 -7.44
N VAL A 95 -7.04 2.71 -8.23
CA VAL A 95 -6.53 1.46 -8.82
C VAL A 95 -5.28 1.71 -9.66
N GLU A 96 -5.26 2.78 -10.46
CA GLU A 96 -4.10 3.15 -11.27
C GLU A 96 -2.88 3.48 -10.40
N ARG A 97 -3.07 4.25 -9.32
CA ARG A 97 -1.99 4.52 -8.35
C ARG A 97 -1.50 3.24 -7.67
N TRP A 98 -2.41 2.35 -7.27
CA TRP A 98 -2.06 1.05 -6.69
C TRP A 98 -1.32 0.12 -7.66
N PHE A 99 -1.58 0.20 -8.97
CA PHE A 99 -0.77 -0.48 -9.98
C PHE A 99 0.66 0.05 -9.98
N THR A 100 0.84 1.38 -9.99
CA THR A 100 2.15 2.03 -9.91
C THR A 100 2.92 1.60 -8.66
N TYR A 101 2.29 1.60 -7.48
CA TYR A 101 2.93 1.19 -6.22
C TYR A 101 3.39 -0.28 -6.25
N ARG A 102 2.61 -1.16 -6.88
CA ARG A 102 2.94 -2.58 -7.02
C ARG A 102 4.05 -2.82 -8.04
N ASP A 103 3.94 -2.20 -9.22
CA ASP A 103 4.87 -2.43 -10.34
C ASP A 103 6.28 -1.94 -10.04
N ASN A 104 6.40 -1.02 -9.07
CA ASN A 104 7.67 -0.60 -8.49
C ASN A 104 8.53 -1.78 -7.98
N ARG A 105 8.01 -3.01 -7.79
CA ARG A 105 8.84 -4.18 -7.41
C ARG A 105 9.70 -4.80 -8.53
N ASN A 106 9.48 -4.47 -9.80
CA ASN A 106 10.03 -5.25 -10.92
C ASN A 106 11.39 -4.77 -11.47
N SER A 107 12.07 -3.80 -10.84
CA SER A 107 13.29 -3.19 -11.40
C SER A 107 14.63 -3.71 -10.84
N THR A 108 14.66 -4.85 -10.15
CA THR A 108 15.82 -5.28 -9.33
C THR A 108 16.95 -6.01 -10.06
N ALA A 109 17.01 -6.01 -11.39
CA ALA A 109 17.89 -6.95 -12.10
C ALA A 109 19.21 -6.40 -12.67
N HIS A 110 19.42 -5.08 -12.88
CA HIS A 110 20.63 -4.67 -13.60
C HIS A 110 21.32 -3.35 -13.25
N ASP A 111 20.77 -2.55 -12.34
CA ASP A 111 21.53 -1.47 -11.71
C ASP A 111 21.26 -1.59 -10.22
N TYR A 112 22.31 -1.49 -9.40
CA TYR A 112 22.22 -1.46 -7.94
C TYR A 112 20.97 -0.69 -7.52
N GLY A 113 20.19 -1.25 -6.58
CA GLY A 113 18.79 -0.89 -6.30
C GLY A 113 18.46 0.58 -5.99
N ASP A 114 19.39 1.52 -6.12
CA ASP A 114 19.21 2.96 -5.99
C ASP A 114 18.09 3.52 -6.86
N ALA A 115 17.96 3.13 -8.13
CA ALA A 115 16.85 3.61 -8.98
C ALA A 115 15.48 3.19 -8.40
N PHE A 116 15.37 1.94 -7.95
CA PHE A 116 14.18 1.42 -7.27
C PHE A 116 13.94 2.13 -5.92
N VAL A 117 15.00 2.40 -5.15
CA VAL A 117 14.91 3.11 -3.88
C VAL A 117 14.40 4.53 -4.10
N GLN A 118 14.97 5.26 -5.05
CA GLN A 118 14.56 6.64 -5.36
C GLN A 118 13.12 6.71 -5.87
N GLN A 119 12.72 5.77 -6.72
CA GLN A 119 11.34 5.67 -7.17
C GLN A 119 10.40 5.39 -5.99
N THR A 120 10.77 4.46 -5.10
CA THR A 120 9.99 4.16 -3.89
C THR A 120 9.84 5.39 -2.99
N LEU A 121 10.93 6.11 -2.74
CA LEU A 121 10.93 7.34 -1.93
C LEU A 121 10.05 8.44 -2.54
N THR A 122 9.97 8.51 -3.87
CA THR A 122 9.12 9.47 -4.59
C THR A 122 7.64 9.10 -4.46
N LEU A 123 7.30 7.81 -4.53
CA LEU A 123 5.92 7.32 -4.44
C LEU A 123 5.39 7.27 -2.99
N LEU A 124 6.27 7.29 -2.00
CA LEU A 124 5.95 6.99 -0.61
C LEU A 124 4.87 7.90 0.01
N PRO A 125 4.91 9.24 -0.19
CA PRO A 125 3.91 10.12 0.42
C PRO A 125 2.48 9.82 -0.08
N ASP A 126 2.31 9.65 -1.39
CA ASP A 126 1.02 9.33 -1.99
C ASP A 126 0.55 7.93 -1.58
N PHE A 127 1.47 6.96 -1.52
CA PHE A 127 1.17 5.62 -1.03
C PHE A 127 0.67 5.62 0.42
N ILE A 128 1.34 6.33 1.33
CA ILE A 128 0.94 6.40 2.75
C ILE A 128 -0.47 6.97 2.86
N ARG A 129 -0.75 8.08 2.16
CA ARG A 129 -2.10 8.69 2.12
C ARG A 129 -3.15 7.71 1.63
N ASP A 130 -2.92 7.08 0.48
CA ASP A 130 -3.86 6.14 -0.13
C ASP A 130 -4.07 4.89 0.74
N ALA A 131 -3.02 4.40 1.39
CA ALA A 131 -3.08 3.23 2.27
C ALA A 131 -3.86 3.53 3.57
N TYR A 132 -3.73 4.73 4.14
CA TYR A 132 -4.58 5.15 5.26
C TYR A 132 -6.06 5.29 4.86
N ALA A 133 -6.33 5.89 3.70
CA ALA A 133 -7.70 6.00 3.17
C ALA A 133 -8.32 4.60 2.94
N LEU A 134 -7.55 3.69 2.35
CA LEU A 134 -7.95 2.30 2.18
C LEU A 134 -8.19 1.62 3.53
N ALA A 135 -7.29 1.76 4.50
CA ALA A 135 -7.44 1.17 5.83
C ALA A 135 -8.76 1.60 6.49
N GLU A 136 -9.10 2.89 6.42
CA GLU A 136 -10.34 3.42 6.99
C GLU A 136 -11.59 2.87 6.28
N ARG A 137 -11.58 2.79 4.93
CA ARG A 137 -12.66 2.17 4.16
C ARG A 137 -12.83 0.69 4.50
N LEU A 138 -11.74 -0.07 4.62
CA LEU A 138 -11.79 -1.49 4.98
C LEU A 138 -12.28 -1.71 6.41
N ARG A 139 -11.91 -0.84 7.35
CA ARG A 139 -12.31 -0.88 8.76
C ARG A 139 -13.79 -0.59 8.95
N THR A 140 -14.27 0.51 8.38
CA THR A 140 -15.65 0.98 8.51
C THR A 140 -16.62 0.26 7.59
N GLY A 141 -16.08 -0.30 6.51
CA GLY A 141 -16.86 -0.90 5.46
C GLY A 141 -17.55 0.06 4.51
N LYS A 142 -17.28 1.36 4.65
CA LYS A 142 -17.77 2.40 3.73
C LYS A 142 -17.17 2.18 2.34
N THR A 143 -18.02 2.27 1.34
CA THR A 143 -17.63 2.33 -0.07
C THR A 143 -17.63 3.77 -0.54
N ILE A 144 -16.89 4.05 -1.61
CA ILE A 144 -16.92 5.34 -2.30
C ILE A 144 -18.33 5.54 -2.85
N VAL A 145 -18.90 6.73 -2.64
CA VAL A 145 -20.21 7.12 -3.16
C VAL A 145 -20.00 7.71 -4.56
N GLU A 146 -20.92 7.45 -5.49
CA GLU A 146 -20.78 7.80 -6.92
C GLU A 146 -20.51 9.29 -7.21
N ASP A 147 -20.75 10.20 -6.25
CA ASP A 147 -20.54 11.65 -6.42
C ASP A 147 -19.05 12.09 -6.42
N ASP A 148 -18.11 11.20 -6.07
CA ASP A 148 -16.66 11.45 -6.06
C ASP A 148 -15.90 10.77 -7.22
N LEU A 149 -16.60 10.27 -8.25
CA LEU A 149 -16.02 9.60 -9.43
C LEU A 149 -15.78 10.54 -10.63
#